data_AF-A0AAU1F0R8-F1
#
_entry.id   AF-A0AAU1F0R8-F1
#
_cell.length_a   1.000
_cell.length_b   1.000
_cell.length_c   1.000
_cell.angle_alpha   90.00
_cell.angle_beta   90.00
_cell.angle_gamma   90.00
#
_symmetry.space_group_name_H-M   'P 1'
#
loop_
_entity.id
_entity.type
_entity.pdbx_description
1 polymer ?
#
loop_
_entity_poly.entity_id
_entity_poly.type
_entity_poly.pdbx_seq_one_letter_code
_entity_poly.pdbx_strand_id
1 'polypeptide(L)'
;MTAELPESSIPDEAWEEFQRESEGPARLSAPKEPSARARMVAERLRREDEEAARQQGRVRRLGKRGRAQVRAEPEAWRAWPDRQRQARRRRGRGVLWVVVAVVLVLLVMNPVRALAWLV
;
A
#
# COMPACT_ATOMS: atom_id res chain seq x y z
N MET A 1 -23.02 30.50 15.21
CA MET A 1 -23.12 29.32 14.31
C MET A 1 -22.45 28.16 15.02
N THR A 2 -23.15 27.56 15.97
CA THR A 2 -22.73 26.33 16.66
C THR A 2 -23.02 25.18 15.69
N ALA A 3 -21.97 24.49 15.25
CA ALA A 3 -22.12 23.30 14.42
C ALA A 3 -22.81 22.23 15.27
N GLU A 4 -24.02 21.82 14.88
CA GLU A 4 -24.64 20.62 15.43
C GLU A 4 -23.74 19.44 15.09
N LEU A 5 -23.09 18.90 16.11
CA LEU A 5 -22.37 17.64 15.99
C LEU A 5 -23.44 16.59 15.66
N PRO A 6 -23.22 15.74 14.64
CA PRO A 6 -24.16 14.67 14.36
C PRO A 6 -24.31 13.83 15.64
N GLU A 7 -25.51 13.78 16.20
CA GLU A 7 -25.81 12.88 17.32
C GLU A 7 -25.26 11.51 16.95
N SER A 8 -24.31 11.01 17.74
CA SER A 8 -23.74 9.70 17.51
C SER A 8 -24.88 8.70 17.59
N SER A 9 -24.97 7.80 16.61
CA SER A 9 -26.01 6.75 16.58
C SER A 9 -25.91 5.76 17.76
N ILE A 10 -24.93 5.94 18.64
CA ILE A 10 -24.67 5.17 19.85
C ILE A 10 -24.58 6.18 21.00
N PRO A 11 -25.36 6.01 22.09
CA PRO A 11 -25.31 6.90 23.24
C PRO A 11 -23.98 6.74 24.00
N ASP A 12 -23.48 7.84 24.58
CA ASP A 12 -22.20 7.86 25.31
C ASP A 12 -22.18 6.87 26.48
N GLU A 13 -23.30 6.68 27.18
CA GLU A 13 -23.43 5.71 28.27
C GLU A 13 -23.19 4.27 27.80
N ALA A 14 -23.66 3.89 26.61
CA ALA A 14 -23.39 2.57 26.02
C ALA A 14 -21.92 2.43 25.60
N TRP A 15 -21.27 3.53 25.21
CA TRP A 15 -19.84 3.55 24.93
C TRP A 15 -19.01 3.34 26.20
N GLU A 16 -19.36 4.03 27.29
CA GLU A 16 -18.69 3.89 28.59
C GLU A 16 -18.85 2.48 29.16
N GLU A 17 -20.05 1.90 29.06
CA GLU A 17 -20.32 0.53 29.49
C GLU A 17 -19.49 -0.48 28.68
N PHE A 18 -19.47 -0.35 27.35
CA PHE A 18 -18.65 -1.19 26.48
C PHE A 18 -17.15 -1.12 26.80
N GLN A 19 -16.64 0.09 27.07
CA GLN A 19 -15.23 0.28 27.40
C GLN A 19 -14.90 -0.38 28.74
N ARG A 20 -15.75 -0.20 29.75
CA ARG A 20 -15.61 -0.82 31.07
C ARG A 20 -15.64 -2.35 31.00
N GLU A 21 -16.55 -2.91 30.20
CA GLU A 21 -16.66 -4.36 29.96
C GLU A 21 -15.41 -4.90 29.24
N SER A 22 -14.95 -4.19 28.19
CA SER A 22 -13.80 -4.60 27.37
C SER A 22 -12.47 -4.55 28.10
N GLU A 23 -12.28 -3.58 28.98
CA GLU A 23 -11.07 -3.44 29.81
C GLU A 23 -11.11 -4.33 31.05
N GLY A 24 -12.30 -4.79 31.43
CA GLY A 24 -12.56 -5.63 32.59
C GLY A 24 -12.29 -7.14 32.37
N PRO A 25 -12.89 -8.00 33.22
CA PRO A 25 -12.68 -9.44 33.21
C PRO A 25 -13.07 -10.13 31.90
N ALA A 26 -13.95 -9.53 31.10
CA ALA A 26 -14.41 -10.09 29.83
C ALA A 26 -13.25 -10.35 28.84
N ARG A 27 -12.18 -9.56 28.90
CA ARG A 27 -10.96 -9.78 28.12
C ARG A 27 -10.23 -11.07 28.47
N LEU A 28 -10.35 -11.53 29.72
CA LEU A 28 -9.73 -12.76 30.20
C LEU A 28 -10.53 -14.00 29.74
N SER A 29 -11.85 -13.87 29.62
CA SER A 29 -12.74 -14.93 29.11
C SER A 29 -12.87 -14.96 27.59
N ALA A 30 -12.32 -13.97 26.88
CA ALA A 30 -12.39 -13.90 25.43
C ALA A 30 -11.72 -15.13 24.78
N PRO A 31 -12.36 -15.78 23.78
CA PRO A 31 -11.77 -16.89 23.05
C PRO A 31 -10.41 -16.49 22.44
N LYS A 32 -9.34 -17.18 22.85
CA LYS A 32 -7.97 -16.94 22.36
C LYS A 32 -7.77 -17.37 20.92
N GLU A 33 -8.58 -18.32 20.48
CA GLU A 33 -8.53 -18.86 19.14
C GLU A 33 -9.56 -18.19 18.24
N PRO A 34 -9.21 -17.93 16.96
CA PRO A 34 -10.17 -17.38 16.02
C PRO A 34 -11.38 -18.31 15.91
N SER A 35 -12.58 -17.73 15.87
CA SER A 35 -13.82 -18.49 15.75
C SER A 35 -13.78 -19.42 14.54
N ALA A 36 -14.53 -20.53 14.59
CA ALA A 36 -14.59 -21.49 13.49
C ALA A 36 -14.90 -20.82 12.14
N ARG A 37 -15.76 -19.80 12.15
CA ARG A 37 -16.07 -18.98 10.97
C ARG A 37 -14.87 -18.19 10.47
N ALA A 38 -14.11 -17.54 11.36
CA ALA A 38 -12.91 -16.81 10.97
C ALA A 38 -11.88 -17.73 10.32
N ARG A 39 -11.71 -18.96 10.80
CA ARG A 39 -10.85 -19.97 10.17
C ARG A 39 -11.35 -20.34 8.76
N MET A 40 -12.65 -20.61 8.60
CA MET A 40 -13.22 -20.90 7.28
C MET A 40 -13.05 -19.75 6.28
N VAL A 41 -13.24 -18.51 6.72
CA VAL A 41 -13.05 -17.33 5.85
C VAL A 41 -11.59 -17.16 5.47
N ALA A 42 -10.65 -17.34 6.41
CA ALA A 42 -9.22 -17.28 6.11
C ALA A 42 -8.80 -18.33 5.07
N GLU A 43 -9.30 -19.56 5.20
CA GLU A 43 -9.06 -20.63 4.22
C GLU A 43 -9.66 -20.30 2.85
N ARG A 44 -10.87 -19.73 2.80
CA ARG A 44 -11.49 -19.30 1.54
C ARG A 44 -10.66 -18.22 0.86
N LEU A 45 -10.27 -17.16 1.59
CA LEU A 45 -9.44 -16.08 1.05
C LEU A 45 -8.09 -16.59 0.56
N ARG A 46 -7.48 -17.54 1.29
CA ARG A 46 -6.22 -18.15 0.88
C ARG A 46 -6.33 -18.91 -0.44
N ARG A 47 -7.43 -19.63 -0.67
CA ARG A 47 -7.70 -20.31 -1.95
C ARG A 47 -7.88 -19.31 -3.09
N GLU A 48 -8.65 -18.25 -2.88
CA GLU A 48 -8.85 -17.18 -3.86
C GLU A 48 -7.51 -16.49 -4.24
N ASP A 49 -6.64 -16.24 -3.26
CA ASP A 49 -5.29 -15.70 -3.47
C ASP A 49 -4.39 -16.64 -4.29
N GLU A 50 -4.43 -17.95 -3.99
CA GLU A 50 -3.66 -18.96 -4.74
C GLU A 50 -4.13 -19.07 -6.20
N GLU A 51 -5.44 -19.00 -6.44
CA GLU A 51 -6.02 -19.00 -7.77
C GLU A 51 -5.63 -17.75 -8.57
N ALA A 52 -5.73 -16.56 -7.94
CA ALA A 52 -5.30 -15.30 -8.54
C ALA A 52 -3.80 -15.33 -8.89
N ALA A 53 -2.96 -15.90 -8.01
CA ALA A 53 -1.54 -16.07 -8.25
C ALA A 53 -1.24 -17.01 -9.43
N ARG A 54 -1.98 -18.13 -9.57
CA ARG A 54 -1.84 -19.07 -10.70
C ARG A 54 -2.23 -18.43 -12.03
N GLN A 55 -3.33 -17.67 -12.06
CA GLN A 55 -3.77 -16.96 -13.26
C GLN A 55 -2.71 -15.93 -13.72
N GLN A 56 -2.14 -15.18 -12.77
CA GLN A 56 -1.08 -14.21 -13.07
C GLN A 56 0.24 -14.86 -13.52
N GLY A 57 0.59 -16.04 -12.97
CA GLY A 57 1.76 -16.81 -13.38
C GLY A 57 1.72 -17.23 -14.86
N ARG A 58 0.52 -17.53 -15.38
CA ARG A 58 0.29 -17.81 -16.80
C ARG A 58 0.51 -16.57 -17.66
N VAL A 59 0.00 -15.42 -17.23
CA VAL A 59 0.16 -14.12 -17.93
C VAL A 59 1.62 -13.66 -17.92
N ARG A 60 2.37 -13.91 -16.85
CA ARG A 60 3.81 -13.58 -16.73
C ARG A 60 4.73 -14.36 -17.66
N ARG A 61 4.35 -15.58 -18.08
CA ARG A 61 5.12 -16.34 -19.07
C ARG A 61 5.00 -15.76 -20.48
N LEU A 62 3.93 -15.03 -20.76
CA LEU A 62 3.65 -14.42 -22.07
C LEU A 62 3.96 -12.92 -22.13
N GLY A 63 3.97 -12.22 -21.00
CA GLY A 63 4.18 -10.77 -20.91
C GLY A 63 5.46 -10.39 -20.18
N LYS A 64 6.34 -9.66 -20.86
CA LYS A 64 7.56 -9.00 -20.37
C LYS A 64 7.54 -8.69 -18.85
N ARG A 65 8.55 -9.21 -18.15
CA ARG A 65 8.98 -8.87 -16.78
C ARG A 65 8.78 -7.38 -16.50
N GLY A 66 7.75 -7.00 -15.74
CA GLY A 66 7.58 -5.57 -15.42
C GLY A 66 6.52 -5.21 -14.39
N ARG A 67 5.52 -6.05 -14.13
CA ARG A 67 4.54 -5.77 -13.08
C ARG A 67 4.79 -6.65 -11.86
N ALA A 68 5.15 -5.97 -10.79
CA ALA A 68 5.44 -6.52 -9.49
C ALA A 68 4.21 -7.25 -8.98
N GLN A 69 4.45 -8.50 -8.57
CA GLN A 69 3.79 -9.22 -7.48
C GLN A 69 2.51 -8.56 -6.97
N VAL A 70 1.36 -8.89 -7.56
CA VAL A 70 0.06 -8.63 -6.93
C VAL A 70 -0.11 -9.70 -5.86
N ARG A 71 0.68 -9.58 -4.80
CA ARG A 71 0.20 -9.98 -3.48
C ARG A 71 -1.07 -9.15 -3.28
N ALA A 72 -2.16 -9.74 -2.80
CA ALA A 72 -3.35 -8.97 -2.42
C ALA A 72 -2.90 -7.88 -1.44
N GLU A 73 -2.61 -6.69 -1.98
CA GLU A 73 -2.18 -5.58 -1.15
C GLU A 73 -3.41 -5.26 -0.30
N PRO A 74 -3.25 -5.16 1.03
CA PRO A 74 -4.35 -4.77 1.87
C PRO A 74 -4.99 -3.51 1.28
N GLU A 75 -6.33 -3.47 1.23
CA GLU A 75 -7.07 -2.25 0.84
C GLU A 75 -6.42 -1.03 1.51
N ALA A 76 -6.43 0.11 0.82
CA ALA A 76 -5.64 1.28 1.19
C ALA A 76 -5.81 1.78 2.64
N TRP A 77 -6.86 1.36 3.35
CA TRP A 77 -7.08 1.62 4.78
C TRP A 77 -6.27 0.70 5.74
N ARG A 78 -5.86 -0.50 5.28
CA ARG A 78 -4.94 -1.42 6.00
C ARG A 78 -3.49 -1.30 5.54
N ALA A 79 -3.24 -0.68 4.39
CA ALA A 79 -1.90 -0.36 3.95
C ALA A 79 -1.40 0.86 4.75
N TRP A 80 -0.51 0.63 5.71
CA TRP A 80 0.26 1.74 6.27
C TRP A 80 0.95 2.50 5.14
N PRO A 81 0.99 3.84 5.15
CA PRO A 81 1.67 4.60 4.11
C PRO A 81 3.17 4.31 4.18
N ASP A 82 3.63 3.34 3.39
CA ASP A 82 5.04 2.99 3.21
C ASP A 82 5.76 4.12 2.46
N ARG A 83 6.05 5.22 3.15
CA ARG A 83 6.78 6.38 2.59
C ARG A 83 8.11 5.95 1.95
N GLN A 84 8.74 4.90 2.48
CA GLN A 84 10.02 4.36 1.98
C GLN A 84 9.93 3.80 0.54
N ARG A 85 8.83 3.13 0.17
CA ARG A 85 8.69 2.53 -1.17
C ARG A 85 8.44 3.60 -2.24
N GLN A 86 7.69 4.65 -1.92
CA GLN A 86 7.48 5.78 -2.84
C GLN A 86 8.74 6.64 -3.02
N ALA A 87 9.52 6.88 -1.97
CA ALA A 87 10.74 7.68 -2.04
C ALA A 87 11.79 7.07 -2.98
N ARG A 88 11.95 5.73 -2.97
CA ARG A 88 12.93 5.03 -3.81
C ARG A 88 12.63 5.14 -5.31
N ARG A 89 11.34 5.15 -5.70
CA ARG A 89 10.91 5.32 -7.10
C ARG A 89 11.08 6.76 -7.62
N ARG A 90 10.92 7.76 -6.75
CA ARG A 90 11.11 9.18 -7.13
C ARG A 90 12.58 9.57 -7.26
N ARG A 91 13.48 9.01 -6.43
CA ARG A 91 14.92 9.27 -6.50
C ARG A 91 15.53 8.90 -7.86
N GLY A 92 15.15 7.77 -8.45
CA GLY A 92 15.65 7.36 -9.77
C GLY A 92 15.23 8.30 -10.91
N ARG A 93 14.03 8.86 -10.85
CA ARG A 93 13.53 9.82 -11.85
C ARG A 93 14.17 11.20 -11.69
N GLY A 94 14.42 11.64 -10.45
CA GLY A 94 15.09 12.90 -10.18
C GLY A 94 16.51 12.93 -10.76
N VAL A 95 17.29 11.85 -10.57
CA VAL A 95 18.64 11.74 -11.14
C VAL A 95 18.61 11.80 -12.66
N LEU A 96 17.64 11.12 -13.31
CA LEU A 96 17.51 11.16 -14.77
C LEU A 96 17.25 12.59 -15.29
N TRP A 97 16.34 13.33 -14.64
CA TRP A 97 16.05 14.72 -15.01
C TRP A 97 17.25 15.65 -14.80
N VAL A 98 18.03 15.44 -13.75
CA VAL A 98 19.27 16.19 -13.51
C VAL A 98 20.28 15.92 -14.63
N VAL A 99 20.48 14.66 -15.04
CA VAL A 99 21.38 14.32 -16.15
C VAL A 99 20.91 14.96 -17.45
N VAL A 100 19.61 14.88 -17.75
CA VAL A 100 19.04 15.52 -18.95
C VAL A 100 19.25 17.04 -18.92
N ALA A 101 19.02 17.70 -17.79
CA ALA A 101 19.24 19.13 -17.65
C ALA A 101 20.71 19.52 -17.84
N VAL A 102 21.66 18.76 -17.27
CA VAL A 102 23.09 18.98 -17.44
C VAL A 102 23.50 18.85 -18.91
N VAL A 103 23.03 17.81 -19.61
CA VAL A 103 23.29 17.64 -21.05
C VAL A 103 22.73 18.81 -21.86
N LEU A 104 21.51 19.27 -21.54
CA LEU A 104 20.89 20.41 -22.21
C LEU A 104 21.70 21.70 -22.01
N VAL A 105 22.16 21.95 -20.78
CA VAL A 105 23.00 23.12 -20.46
C VAL A 105 24.35 23.06 -21.19
N LEU A 106 24.98 21.89 -21.23
CA LEU A 106 26.23 21.69 -21.98
C LEU A 106 26.04 21.91 -23.49
N LEU A 107 24.90 21.48 -24.05
CA LEU A 107 24.54 21.71 -25.44
C LEU A 107 24.38 23.21 -25.75
N VAL A 108 23.75 23.97 -24.85
CA VAL A 108 23.53 25.42 -24.99
C VAL A 108 24.84 26.20 -24.84
N MET A 109 25.66 25.87 -23.84
CA MET A 109 26.90 26.61 -23.58
C MET A 109 28.04 26.23 -24.54
N ASN A 110 28.06 25.02 -25.08
CA ASN A 110 29.21 24.54 -25.85
C ASN A 110 28.85 23.47 -26.88
N PRO A 111 28.17 23.85 -27.98
CA PRO A 111 27.67 22.90 -28.97
C PRO A 111 28.79 22.09 -29.65
N VAL A 112 29.98 22.70 -29.82
CA VAL A 112 31.14 22.09 -30.50
C VAL A 112 31.82 21.01 -29.64
N ARG A 113 31.86 21.16 -28.31
CA ARG A 113 32.41 20.13 -27.39
C ARG A 113 31.42 19.00 -27.12
N ALA A 114 30.11 19.27 -27.16
CA ALA A 114 29.08 18.26 -26.96
C ALA A 114 29.01 17.25 -28.13
N LEU A 115 29.19 17.72 -29.37
CA LEU A 115 29.28 16.86 -30.56
C LEU A 115 30.54 15.98 -30.57
N ALA A 116 31.66 16.47 -30.03
CA ALA A 116 32.94 15.75 -29.99
C ALA A 116 32.99 14.59 -28.96
N TRP A 117 32.01 14.48 -28.06
CA TRP A 117 31.90 13.35 -27.13
C TRP A 117 30.91 12.26 -27.61
N LEU A 118 30.18 12.54 -28.69
CA LEU A 118 29.17 11.63 -29.26
C LEU A 118 29.68 10.90 -30.52
N VAL A 119 30.89 11.21 -30.98
CA VAL A 119 31.65 10.55 -32.05
C VAL A 119 32.93 9.99 -31.45
#